data_AF-N9LT75-F1
#
_entry.id   AF-N9LT75-F1
#
_cell.length_a   1.000
_cell.length_b   1.000
_cell.length_c   1.000
_cell.angle_alpha   90.00
_cell.angle_beta   90.00
_cell.angle_gamma   90.00
#
_symmetry.space_group_name_H-M   'P 1'
#
loop_
_entity.id
_entity.type
_entity.pdbx_description
1 polymer ?
#
loop_
_entity_poly.entity_id
_entity_poly.type
_entity_poly.pdbx_seq_one_letter_code
_entity_poly.pdbx_strand_id
1 'polypeptide(L)'
;MKKLLLAGLFTFSFVGCATTPQQSQDTVQESIRYSTSPCFGTCPIYSVEVTPEGDVHFDGKQYTKVTGTQDLKVDPSVYKKLQQELKTYRPATGANVKTTGCAETASDHQSAYFAWKRPDGTVTKLSHYTGCISPANAELNKVIEKLPKLIGIEDLVR
;
A
#
# COMPACT_ATOMS: atom_id res chain seq x y z
N MET A 1 26.29 73.96 15.72
CA MET A 1 25.85 72.85 14.84
C MET A 1 26.81 71.69 15.00
N LYS A 2 26.32 70.46 15.32
CA LYS A 2 26.89 69.13 14.98
C LYS A 2 28.28 68.75 15.57
N LYS A 3 28.59 67.60 16.20
CA LYS A 3 27.96 66.31 16.65
C LYS A 3 28.93 65.74 17.75
N LEU A 4 28.60 65.11 18.90
CA LEU A 4 27.98 63.78 19.19
C LEU A 4 28.59 62.64 18.33
N LEU A 5 29.03 61.44 18.75
CA LEU A 5 28.99 60.57 19.94
C LEU A 5 30.07 59.48 19.72
N LEU A 6 30.85 59.08 20.73
CA LEU A 6 30.78 57.82 21.50
C LEU A 6 30.93 56.49 20.74
N ALA A 7 32.00 55.77 21.13
CA ALA A 7 32.35 54.41 20.77
C ALA A 7 31.41 53.37 21.40
N GLY A 8 31.21 52.25 20.70
CA GLY A 8 30.54 51.07 21.24
C GLY A 8 30.65 49.90 20.28
N LEU A 9 31.57 48.97 20.55
CA LEU A 9 31.64 47.66 19.90
C LEU A 9 30.40 46.85 20.30
N PHE A 10 29.57 46.48 19.33
CA PHE A 10 28.42 45.59 19.54
C PHE A 10 28.75 44.23 18.92
N THR A 11 29.09 43.26 19.78
CA THR A 11 29.28 41.85 19.43
C THR A 11 27.93 41.22 19.10
N PHE A 12 27.75 40.84 17.83
CA PHE A 12 26.53 40.20 17.33
C PHE A 12 26.63 38.68 17.55
N SER A 13 25.99 38.18 18.61
CA SER A 13 25.87 36.75 18.88
C SER A 13 24.88 36.11 17.90
N PHE A 14 25.37 35.15 17.11
CA PHE A 14 24.54 34.33 16.22
C PHE A 14 23.53 33.52 17.04
N VAL A 15 22.25 33.77 16.82
CA VAL A 15 21.13 32.96 17.32
C VAL A 15 21.13 31.64 16.54
N GLY A 16 21.42 30.55 17.25
CA GLY A 16 21.37 29.19 16.69
C GLY A 16 19.96 28.83 16.25
N CYS A 17 19.83 28.26 15.05
CA CYS A 17 18.61 27.60 14.61
C CYS A 17 18.37 26.37 15.50
N ALA A 18 17.41 26.47 16.42
CA ALA A 18 16.82 25.30 17.06
C ALA A 18 16.14 24.49 15.96
N THR A 19 16.76 23.37 15.58
CA THR A 19 16.14 22.38 14.70
C THR A 19 15.05 21.70 15.51
N THR A 20 13.79 22.07 15.28
CA THR A 20 12.65 21.32 15.81
C THR A 20 12.77 19.88 15.31
N PRO A 21 12.67 18.85 16.16
CA PRO A 21 12.56 17.48 15.67
C PRO A 21 11.35 17.46 14.76
N GLN A 22 11.57 17.18 13.48
CA GLN A 22 10.49 16.93 12.54
C GLN A 22 9.72 15.74 13.09
N GLN A 23 8.58 16.03 13.70
CA GLN A 23 7.68 15.04 14.24
C GLN A 23 7.39 14.08 13.10
N SER A 24 7.98 12.89 13.21
CA SER A 24 7.74 11.76 12.33
C SER A 24 6.23 11.73 12.16
N GLN A 25 5.75 11.91 10.93
CA GLN A 25 4.35 11.64 10.65
C GLN A 25 4.14 10.22 11.15
N ASP A 26 3.39 10.08 12.24
CA ASP A 26 2.86 8.81 12.68
C ASP A 26 1.98 8.35 11.52
N THR A 27 2.60 7.67 10.57
CA THR A 27 1.93 6.94 9.53
C THR A 27 1.24 5.83 10.30
N VAL A 28 0.00 6.08 10.72
CA VAL A 28 -0.88 5.07 11.30
C VAL A 28 -0.70 3.81 10.47
N GLN A 29 -0.06 2.79 11.04
CA GLN A 29 0.36 1.62 10.28
C GLN A 29 -0.89 0.76 10.08
N GLU A 30 -1.31 0.65 8.82
CA GLU A 30 -2.49 -0.12 8.42
C GLU A 30 -2.13 -1.59 8.22
N SER A 31 -3.06 -2.52 8.40
CA SER A 31 -2.91 -3.82 7.73
C SER A 31 -3.41 -3.71 6.29
N ILE A 32 -2.77 -4.43 5.38
CA ILE A 32 -3.15 -4.46 3.96
C ILE A 32 -3.71 -5.84 3.65
N ARG A 33 -5.00 -5.88 3.29
CA ARG A 33 -5.65 -7.09 2.79
C ARG A 33 -5.76 -7.03 1.27
N TYR A 34 -5.38 -8.11 0.61
CA TYR A 34 -5.53 -8.35 -0.82
C TYR A 34 -6.34 -9.63 -1.03
N SER A 35 -7.30 -9.62 -1.96
CA SER A 35 -8.07 -10.82 -2.32
C SER A 35 -8.49 -10.82 -3.78
N THR A 36 -8.74 -12.02 -4.31
CA THR A 36 -9.13 -12.24 -5.71
C THR A 36 -10.56 -12.78 -5.81
N SER A 37 -11.27 -12.40 -6.87
CA SER A 37 -12.59 -12.97 -7.22
C SER A 37 -12.44 -14.30 -7.99
N PRO A 38 -13.52 -15.07 -8.19
CA PRO A 38 -13.57 -16.09 -9.23
C PRO A 38 -13.35 -15.50 -10.64
N CYS A 39 -13.05 -16.38 -11.59
CA CYS A 39 -12.95 -16.13 -13.04
C CYS A 39 -13.55 -17.33 -13.80
N PHE A 40 -13.67 -17.25 -15.13
CA PHE A 40 -13.95 -18.44 -15.92
C PHE A 40 -12.65 -19.21 -16.19
N GLY A 41 -12.52 -20.41 -15.62
CA GLY A 41 -11.31 -21.23 -15.67
C GLY A 41 -10.77 -21.55 -14.27
N THR A 42 -9.45 -21.59 -14.13
CA THR A 42 -8.76 -22.04 -12.91
C THR A 42 -7.96 -20.93 -12.23
N CYS A 43 -8.49 -19.71 -12.18
CA CYS A 43 -7.78 -18.63 -11.50
C CYS A 43 -7.83 -18.80 -9.97
N PRO A 44 -6.69 -18.66 -9.25
CA PRO A 44 -6.64 -18.83 -7.80
C PRO A 44 -7.52 -17.85 -7.04
N ILE A 45 -8.40 -18.37 -6.19
CA ILE A 45 -9.28 -17.60 -5.30
C ILE A 45 -8.71 -17.64 -3.90
N TYR A 46 -8.29 -16.49 -3.37
CA TYR A 46 -7.71 -16.40 -2.03
C TYR A 46 -7.86 -15.00 -1.43
N SER A 47 -7.51 -14.90 -0.16
CA SER A 47 -7.19 -13.63 0.48
C SER A 47 -5.91 -13.72 1.29
N VAL A 48 -5.25 -12.60 1.44
CA VAL A 48 -4.05 -12.45 2.26
C VAL A 48 -4.12 -11.12 3.00
N GLU A 49 -3.80 -11.12 4.28
CA GLU A 49 -3.58 -9.91 5.08
C GLU A 49 -2.10 -9.84 5.47
N VAL A 50 -1.49 -8.67 5.26
CA VAL A 50 -0.11 -8.38 5.64
C VAL A 50 -0.10 -7.28 6.68
N THR A 51 0.48 -7.55 7.84
CA THR A 51 0.64 -6.58 8.93
C THR A 51 1.93 -5.79 8.77
N PRO A 52 2.03 -4.62 9.43
CA PRO A 52 3.27 -3.84 9.43
C PRO A 52 4.48 -4.56 10.04
N GLU A 53 4.24 -5.49 10.95
CA GLU A 53 5.23 -6.35 11.61
C GLU A 53 5.66 -7.52 10.72
N GLY A 54 5.10 -7.66 9.52
CA GLY A 54 5.42 -8.73 8.57
C GLY A 54 4.69 -10.05 8.82
N ASP A 55 3.64 -10.07 9.62
CA ASP A 55 2.75 -11.24 9.70
C ASP A 55 1.91 -11.32 8.43
N VAL A 56 1.83 -12.51 7.84
CA VAL A 56 1.08 -12.78 6.61
C VAL A 56 0.05 -13.87 6.91
N HIS A 57 -1.22 -13.51 6.85
CA HIS A 57 -2.35 -14.41 7.05
C HIS A 57 -2.99 -14.72 5.70
N PHE A 58 -2.65 -15.88 5.13
CA PHE A 58 -3.19 -16.35 3.85
C PHE A 58 -4.40 -17.26 4.10
N ASP A 59 -5.41 -17.17 3.21
CA ASP A 59 -6.60 -18.02 3.21
C ASP A 59 -6.95 -18.38 1.76
N GLY A 60 -6.54 -19.57 1.35
CA GLY A 60 -6.81 -20.11 0.01
C GLY A 60 -8.19 -20.76 -0.07
N LYS A 61 -8.97 -20.44 -1.10
CA LYS A 61 -10.33 -20.96 -1.28
C LYS A 61 -10.43 -22.01 -2.38
N GLN A 62 -10.00 -21.68 -3.59
CA GLN A 62 -10.13 -22.57 -4.75
C GLN A 62 -9.03 -22.29 -5.77
N TYR A 63 -8.58 -23.32 -6.49
CA TYR A 63 -7.52 -23.25 -7.51
C TYR A 63 -6.17 -22.68 -7.02
N THR A 64 -6.01 -22.51 -5.71
CA THR A 64 -4.72 -22.28 -5.06
C THR A 64 -3.96 -23.60 -4.93
N LYS A 65 -2.64 -23.54 -4.71
CA LYS A 65 -1.82 -24.72 -4.43
C LYS A 65 -2.09 -25.26 -3.03
N VAL A 66 -2.42 -24.38 -2.08
CA VAL A 66 -2.87 -24.72 -0.73
C VAL A 66 -4.25 -24.12 -0.47
N THR A 67 -5.19 -24.91 0.02
CA THR A 67 -6.53 -24.46 0.46
C THR A 67 -6.56 -24.38 1.98
N GLY A 68 -7.29 -23.41 2.52
CA GLY A 68 -7.36 -23.10 3.95
C GLY A 68 -6.36 -22.04 4.38
N THR A 69 -6.25 -21.86 5.69
CA THR A 69 -5.43 -20.81 6.30
C THR A 69 -3.96 -21.23 6.39
N GLN A 70 -3.05 -20.30 6.10
CA GLN A 70 -1.60 -20.44 6.31
C GLN A 70 -1.06 -19.13 6.90
N ASP A 71 -0.31 -19.25 7.98
CA ASP A 71 0.35 -18.11 8.61
C ASP A 71 1.84 -18.15 8.28
N LEU A 72 2.37 -17.02 7.81
CA LEU A 72 3.78 -16.86 7.49
C LEU A 72 4.33 -15.61 8.17
N LYS A 73 5.65 -15.56 8.27
CA LYS A 73 6.39 -14.39 8.72
C LYS A 73 7.37 -13.96 7.65
N VAL A 74 7.26 -12.71 7.22
CA VAL A 74 8.22 -12.07 6.32
C VAL A 74 8.95 -10.95 7.04
N ASP A 75 10.05 -10.49 6.47
CA ASP A 75 10.75 -9.32 7.00
C ASP A 75 9.84 -8.07 6.92
N PRO A 76 9.77 -7.20 7.95
CA PRO A 76 8.95 -5.99 7.91
C PRO A 76 9.24 -5.05 6.72
N SER A 77 10.41 -5.15 6.08
CA SER A 77 10.70 -4.43 4.83
C SER A 77 9.82 -4.86 3.66
N VAL A 78 9.29 -6.08 3.65
CA VAL A 78 8.31 -6.55 2.65
C VAL A 78 7.03 -5.72 2.73
N TYR A 79 6.51 -5.48 3.93
CA TYR A 79 5.34 -4.63 4.12
C TYR A 79 5.61 -3.20 3.62
N LYS A 80 6.78 -2.63 3.91
CA LYS A 80 7.16 -1.30 3.41
C LYS A 80 7.20 -1.24 1.88
N LYS A 81 7.72 -2.30 1.22
CA LYS A 81 7.71 -2.41 -0.23
C LYS A 81 6.28 -2.53 -0.77
N LEU A 82 5.43 -3.34 -0.14
CA LEU A 82 4.01 -3.46 -0.50
C LEU A 82 3.28 -2.11 -0.41
N GLN A 83 3.49 -1.36 0.67
CA GLN A 83 2.95 0.00 0.81
C GLN A 83 3.41 0.91 -0.33
N GLN A 84 4.70 0.83 -0.70
CA GLN A 84 5.27 1.67 -1.74
C GLN A 84 4.72 1.32 -3.14
N GLU A 85 4.61 0.03 -3.48
CA GLU A 85 4.01 -0.45 -4.75
C GLU A 85 2.55 0.00 -4.88
N LEU A 86 1.80 0.01 -3.76
CA LEU A 86 0.38 0.36 -3.75
C LEU A 86 0.10 1.85 -3.51
N LYS A 87 1.13 2.66 -3.23
CA LYS A 87 0.99 4.05 -2.77
C LYS A 87 0.13 4.91 -3.71
N THR A 88 0.35 4.79 -5.01
CA THR A 88 -0.37 5.56 -6.04
C THR A 88 -1.82 5.10 -6.22
N TYR A 89 -2.12 3.85 -5.87
CA TYR A 89 -3.45 3.26 -6.04
C TYR A 89 -4.32 3.35 -4.79
N ARG A 90 -3.71 3.54 -3.62
CA ARG A 90 -4.43 3.68 -2.35
C ARG A 90 -5.36 4.90 -2.38
N PRO A 91 -6.69 4.71 -2.25
CA PRO A 91 -7.65 5.82 -2.22
C PRO A 91 -7.50 6.72 -0.98
N ALA A 92 -8.27 7.81 -0.94
CA ALA A 92 -8.42 8.62 0.27
C ALA A 92 -8.93 7.77 1.45
N THR A 93 -8.50 8.10 2.66
CA THR A 93 -8.85 7.34 3.87
C THR A 93 -10.37 7.23 4.03
N GLY A 94 -10.86 6.00 4.26
CA GLY A 94 -12.28 5.69 4.41
C GLY A 94 -13.06 5.59 3.09
N ALA A 95 -12.44 5.89 1.96
CA ALA A 95 -13.09 5.75 0.66
C ALA A 95 -13.24 4.28 0.26
N ASN A 96 -14.27 4.01 -0.54
CA ASN A 96 -14.49 2.73 -1.20
C ASN A 96 -14.70 2.99 -2.69
N VAL A 97 -13.69 2.71 -3.50
CA VAL A 97 -13.68 3.07 -4.91
C VAL A 97 -13.41 1.87 -5.81
N LYS A 98 -13.86 1.97 -7.06
CA LYS A 98 -13.50 1.06 -8.14
C LYS A 98 -12.62 1.83 -9.13
N THR A 99 -11.61 1.17 -9.68
CA THR A 99 -10.87 1.69 -10.84
C THR A 99 -11.82 2.03 -11.99
N THR A 100 -11.51 3.10 -12.72
CA THR A 100 -12.31 3.62 -13.85
C THR A 100 -11.42 3.73 -15.10
N GLY A 101 -11.96 4.32 -16.18
CA GLY A 101 -11.18 4.58 -17.40
C GLY A 101 -10.82 3.31 -18.17
N CYS A 102 -11.77 2.38 -18.25
CA CYS A 102 -11.63 1.18 -19.05
C CYS A 102 -11.94 1.49 -20.52
N ALA A 103 -10.94 1.32 -21.40
CA ALA A 103 -11.15 1.53 -22.82
C ALA A 103 -11.78 0.28 -23.46
N GLU A 104 -11.24 -0.89 -23.13
CA GLU A 104 -11.74 -2.18 -23.58
C GLU A 104 -11.75 -3.18 -22.42
N THR A 105 -12.52 -4.26 -22.57
CA THR A 105 -12.63 -5.31 -21.55
C THR A 105 -12.36 -6.67 -22.17
N ALA A 106 -11.37 -7.39 -21.65
CA ALA A 106 -11.29 -8.83 -21.76
C ALA A 106 -12.26 -9.47 -20.75
N SER A 107 -13.15 -10.34 -21.21
CA SER A 107 -14.05 -11.11 -20.34
C SER A 107 -13.28 -12.13 -19.52
N ASP A 108 -13.94 -12.77 -18.55
CA ASP A 108 -13.43 -13.98 -17.89
C ASP A 108 -12.22 -13.81 -16.96
N HIS A 109 -11.80 -12.58 -16.71
CA HIS A 109 -10.70 -12.26 -15.78
C HIS A 109 -11.19 -12.10 -14.32
N GLN A 110 -10.23 -12.16 -13.38
CA GLN A 110 -10.50 -11.88 -11.97
C GLN A 110 -10.63 -10.39 -11.68
N SER A 111 -11.29 -10.08 -10.57
CA SER A 111 -11.10 -8.81 -9.86
C SER A 111 -10.12 -8.98 -8.71
N ALA A 112 -9.30 -7.95 -8.48
CA ALA A 112 -8.49 -7.77 -7.28
C ALA A 112 -9.18 -6.77 -6.35
N TYR A 113 -9.21 -7.08 -5.06
CA TYR A 113 -9.74 -6.21 -4.01
C TYR A 113 -8.66 -5.94 -2.99
N PHE A 114 -8.47 -4.66 -2.69
CA PHE A 114 -7.55 -4.19 -1.65
C PHE A 114 -8.33 -3.51 -0.54
N ALA A 115 -7.93 -3.75 0.70
CA ALA A 115 -8.41 -3.02 1.86
C ALA A 115 -7.24 -2.64 2.77
N TRP A 116 -7.19 -1.38 3.15
CA TRP A 116 -6.27 -0.87 4.17
C TRP A 116 -7.06 -0.62 5.44
N LYS A 117 -6.72 -1.32 6.52
CA LYS A 117 -7.42 -1.22 7.80
C LYS A 117 -6.52 -0.51 8.82
N ARG A 118 -7.01 0.61 9.35
CA ARG A 118 -6.36 1.32 10.46
C ARG A 118 -6.64 0.63 11.80
N PRO A 119 -5.79 0.84 12.81
CA PRO A 119 -6.04 0.38 14.18
C PRO A 119 -7.35 0.92 14.78
N ASP A 120 -7.79 2.11 14.36
CA ASP A 120 -9.07 2.72 14.78
C ASP A 120 -10.31 2.06 14.12
N GLY A 121 -10.11 1.06 13.25
CA GLY A 121 -11.18 0.36 12.54
C GLY A 121 -11.59 0.98 11.21
N THR A 122 -11.05 2.14 10.84
CA THR A 122 -11.31 2.76 9.53
C THR A 122 -10.78 1.88 8.41
N VAL A 123 -11.60 1.61 7.39
CA VAL A 123 -11.23 0.78 6.24
C VAL A 123 -11.29 1.60 4.95
N THR A 124 -10.20 1.61 4.20
CA THR A 124 -10.11 2.17 2.84
C THR A 124 -10.13 1.01 1.84
N LYS A 125 -10.86 1.11 0.72
CA LYS A 125 -11.03 -0.01 -0.22
C LYS A 125 -10.84 0.40 -1.68
N LEU A 126 -10.19 -0.47 -2.44
CA LEU A 126 -10.05 -0.39 -3.89
C LEU A 126 -10.53 -1.70 -4.53
N SER A 127 -11.38 -1.60 -5.54
CA SER A 127 -11.77 -2.71 -6.43
C SER A 127 -11.22 -2.51 -7.82
N HIS A 128 -10.61 -3.54 -8.39
CA HIS A 128 -10.03 -3.47 -9.72
C HIS A 128 -10.35 -4.73 -10.54
N TYR A 129 -10.90 -4.55 -11.74
CA TYR A 129 -11.14 -5.65 -12.68
C TYR A 129 -9.92 -5.83 -13.57
N THR A 130 -9.23 -6.96 -13.46
CA THR A 130 -7.94 -7.19 -14.15
C THR A 130 -8.09 -7.37 -15.65
N GLY A 131 -9.29 -7.72 -16.13
CA GLY A 131 -9.61 -7.75 -17.56
C GLY A 131 -9.82 -6.37 -18.18
N CYS A 132 -9.65 -5.29 -17.42
CA CYS A 132 -9.73 -3.94 -17.96
C CYS A 132 -8.46 -3.57 -18.75
N ILE A 133 -8.63 -3.23 -20.01
CA ILE A 133 -7.54 -2.88 -20.92
C ILE A 133 -7.50 -1.36 -21.07
N SER A 134 -6.54 -0.73 -20.41
CA SER A 134 -6.09 0.65 -20.65
C SER A 134 -4.71 0.87 -20.02
N PRO A 135 -3.94 1.90 -20.42
CA PRO A 135 -2.58 2.10 -19.92
C PRO A 135 -2.48 2.15 -18.38
N ALA A 136 -3.37 2.88 -17.72
CA ALA A 136 -3.36 3.00 -16.25
C ALA A 136 -3.75 1.68 -15.55
N ASN A 137 -4.70 0.93 -16.10
CA ASN A 137 -5.11 -0.37 -15.55
C ASN A 137 -4.04 -1.45 -15.78
N ALA A 138 -3.32 -1.39 -16.92
CA ALA A 138 -2.22 -2.30 -17.22
C ALA A 138 -1.05 -2.18 -16.22
N GLU A 139 -0.74 -0.98 -15.72
CA GLU A 139 0.29 -0.81 -14.69
C GLU A 139 -0.14 -1.42 -13.34
N LEU A 140 -1.42 -1.29 -12.95
CA LEU A 140 -1.93 -1.95 -11.75
C LEU A 140 -1.93 -3.47 -11.90
N ASN A 141 -2.27 -4.01 -13.08
CA ASN A 141 -2.16 -5.44 -13.36
C ASN A 141 -0.74 -5.97 -13.15
N LYS A 142 0.28 -5.26 -13.67
CA LYS A 142 1.70 -5.63 -13.47
C LYS A 142 2.12 -5.61 -12.00
N VAL A 143 1.54 -4.72 -11.19
CA VAL A 143 1.77 -4.73 -9.73
C VAL A 143 1.14 -5.97 -9.12
N ILE A 144 -0.14 -6.24 -9.42
CA ILE A 144 -0.90 -7.40 -8.93
C ILE A 144 -0.18 -8.72 -9.24
N GLU A 145 0.31 -8.89 -10.47
CA GLU A 145 1.05 -10.10 -10.89
C GLU A 145 2.30 -10.38 -10.05
N LYS A 146 2.95 -9.34 -9.51
CA LYS A 146 4.16 -9.47 -8.69
C LYS A 146 3.86 -9.67 -7.21
N LEU A 147 2.63 -9.38 -6.76
CA LEU A 147 2.29 -9.38 -5.33
C LEU A 147 2.54 -10.72 -4.66
N PRO A 148 2.17 -11.89 -5.23
CA PRO A 148 2.38 -13.17 -4.55
C PRO A 148 3.82 -13.40 -4.13
N LYS A 149 4.76 -13.11 -5.04
CA LYS A 149 6.20 -13.20 -4.76
C LYS A 149 6.68 -12.12 -3.80
N LEU A 150 6.16 -10.89 -3.95
CA LEU A 150 6.55 -9.79 -3.06
C LEU A 150 6.23 -10.11 -1.60
N ILE A 151 5.06 -10.69 -1.34
CA ILE A 151 4.54 -10.94 0.02
C ILE A 151 4.81 -12.37 0.52
N GLY A 152 5.57 -13.17 -0.24
CA GLY A 152 6.05 -14.49 0.19
C GLY A 152 4.99 -15.60 0.13
N ILE A 153 3.99 -15.50 -0.75
CA ILE A 153 2.93 -16.50 -0.92
C ILE A 153 2.99 -17.22 -2.28
N GLU A 154 4.05 -17.04 -3.06
CA GLU A 154 4.20 -17.64 -4.39
C GLU A 154 4.09 -19.17 -4.39
N ASP A 155 4.48 -19.81 -3.30
CA ASP A 155 4.39 -21.26 -3.14
C ASP A 155 3.00 -21.76 -2.69
N LEU A 156 2.10 -20.83 -2.33
CA LEU A 156 0.73 -21.10 -1.88
C LEU A 156 -0.31 -20.86 -2.99
N VAL A 157 0.02 -20.00 -3.93
CA VAL A 157 -0.78 -19.74 -5.14
C VAL A 157 -0.21 -20.52 -6.33
N ARG A 158 -1.03 -20.68 -7.38
CA ARG A 158 -0.68 -21.50 -8.56
C ARG A 158 -0.24 -20.62 -9.72
#